data_AF-A0A7V7QLQ0-F1
#
_entry.id   AF-A0A7V7QLQ0-F1
#
_cell.length_a   1.000
_cell.length_b   1.000
_cell.length_c   1.000
_cell.angle_alpha   90.00
_cell.angle_beta   90.00
_cell.angle_gamma   90.00
#
_symmetry.space_group_name_H-M   'P 1'
#
loop_
_entity.id
_entity.type
_entity.pdbx_description
1 polymer ?
#
loop_
_entity_poly.entity_id
_entity_poly.type
_entity_poly.pdbx_seq_one_letter_code
_entity_poly.pdbx_strand_id
1 'polypeptide(L)'
;MKYLKRTALKEISSNYDFIVGWGTGTLLKRNYNQNYFSMDFIVDGRGDNLNTKYEGIEICKPERLKELKGRILIVIYTIYEKEIKETIKELNVNADTIIYNLLEIEVVNRLLPIWNGKNADDIILLELITRLGLDKVNYLDIGVCHPIMRNNTFLFYELGYKGVLVEPNPEFHSLIEKYRSKDTLLKIGVSSEKGELYYYNFSKVPGLNTFVEEVAEHRRKLGFEYTKERVALESINTVIEENFDTYPQIIDIDVEGLDYQILSTFDATKYPVDIIMCECTNQDEALIELMLQKGYKVYAHTIENYIFVRINSL
;
A
#
# COMPACT_ATOMS: atom_id res chain seq x y z
N MET A 1 -9.76 13.76 7.42
CA MET A 1 -10.31 12.45 7.02
C MET A 1 -11.35 12.02 8.02
N LYS A 2 -12.58 11.95 7.53
CA LYS A 2 -13.78 11.62 8.31
C LYS A 2 -14.05 10.11 8.34
N TYR A 3 -13.72 9.41 7.25
CA TYR A 3 -13.99 8.00 7.07
C TYR A 3 -12.69 7.19 7.19
N LEU A 4 -12.64 6.27 8.16
CA LEU A 4 -11.46 5.43 8.44
C LEU A 4 -11.72 3.93 8.21
N LYS A 5 -12.91 3.61 7.73
CA LYS A 5 -13.40 2.26 7.48
C LYS A 5 -14.18 2.26 6.18
N ARG A 6 -14.37 1.08 5.60
CA ARG A 6 -15.27 0.90 4.47
C ARG A 6 -16.63 1.52 4.76
N THR A 7 -17.09 2.30 3.81
CA THR A 7 -18.30 3.11 3.93
C THR A 7 -19.03 3.06 2.60
N ALA A 8 -20.30 2.65 2.64
CA ALA A 8 -21.15 2.60 1.47
C ALA A 8 -21.41 3.98 0.89
N LEU A 9 -21.10 4.18 -0.39
CA LEU A 9 -21.35 5.43 -1.09
C LEU A 9 -22.82 5.84 -0.99
N LYS A 10 -23.75 4.89 -1.13
CA LYS A 10 -25.20 5.12 -1.01
C LYS A 10 -25.62 5.66 0.37
N GLU A 11 -24.87 5.36 1.42
CA GLU A 11 -25.16 5.80 2.78
C GLU A 11 -24.67 7.22 3.04
N ILE A 12 -23.60 7.64 2.34
CA ILE A 12 -22.97 8.94 2.59
C ILE A 12 -23.23 9.98 1.50
N SER A 13 -23.57 9.60 0.27
CA SER A 13 -23.68 10.53 -0.86
C SER A 13 -24.73 11.62 -0.60
N SER A 14 -25.86 11.29 0.02
CA SER A 14 -26.91 12.25 0.40
C SER A 14 -26.47 13.28 1.46
N ASN A 15 -25.33 13.04 2.12
CA ASN A 15 -24.74 13.98 3.08
C ASN A 15 -23.83 15.03 2.41
N TYR A 16 -23.71 15.03 1.09
CA TYR A 16 -22.84 15.94 0.37
C TYR A 16 -23.57 16.56 -0.81
N ASP A 17 -23.34 17.85 -1.01
CA ASP A 17 -23.85 18.60 -2.16
C ASP A 17 -22.93 18.41 -3.37
N PHE A 18 -21.63 18.12 -3.11
CA PHE A 18 -20.61 17.89 -4.14
C PHE A 18 -19.72 16.69 -3.80
N ILE A 19 -19.41 15.89 -4.81
CA ILE A 19 -18.44 14.79 -4.76
C ILE A 19 -17.34 15.08 -5.77
N VAL A 20 -16.11 15.28 -5.28
CA VAL A 20 -14.95 15.67 -6.07
C VAL A 20 -13.89 14.58 -6.01
N GLY A 21 -13.35 14.18 -7.15
CA GLY A 21 -12.19 13.28 -7.20
C GLY A 21 -10.90 14.05 -6.98
N TRP A 22 -9.89 13.47 -6.33
CA TRP A 22 -8.55 14.06 -6.26
C TRP A 22 -7.47 13.07 -6.66
N GLY A 23 -6.74 13.40 -7.74
CA GLY A 23 -5.68 12.59 -8.32
C GLY A 23 -6.08 12.02 -9.68
N THR A 24 -5.22 12.22 -10.68
CA THR A 24 -5.41 11.83 -12.09
C THR A 24 -4.51 10.67 -12.52
N GLY A 25 -3.84 10.03 -11.54
CA GLY A 25 -2.88 8.95 -11.75
C GLY A 25 -3.51 7.59 -12.02
N THR A 26 -2.67 6.56 -11.95
CA THR A 26 -3.05 5.17 -12.23
C THR A 26 -4.19 4.65 -11.36
N LEU A 27 -4.29 5.08 -10.10
CA LEU A 27 -5.36 4.64 -9.19
C LEU A 27 -6.74 5.15 -9.65
N LEU A 28 -6.86 6.39 -10.11
CA LEU A 28 -8.10 6.87 -10.75
C LEU A 28 -8.39 6.05 -12.00
N LYS A 29 -7.39 5.94 -12.89
CA LYS A 29 -7.55 5.32 -14.21
C LYS A 29 -7.99 3.85 -14.16
N ARG A 30 -7.60 3.13 -13.10
CA ARG A 30 -7.93 1.71 -12.92
C ARG A 30 -9.24 1.47 -12.17
N ASN A 31 -9.64 2.40 -11.29
CA ASN A 31 -10.69 2.13 -10.30
C ASN A 31 -11.92 3.03 -10.42
N TYR A 32 -11.86 4.11 -11.20
CA TYR A 32 -13.01 4.98 -11.42
C TYR A 32 -13.69 4.71 -12.77
N ASN A 33 -15.02 4.69 -12.75
CA ASN A 33 -15.85 4.68 -13.95
C ASN A 33 -17.09 5.55 -13.68
N GLN A 34 -17.39 6.48 -14.58
CA GLN A 34 -18.54 7.40 -14.44
C GLN A 34 -19.90 6.69 -14.35
N ASN A 35 -20.00 5.44 -14.83
CA ASN A 35 -21.23 4.66 -14.74
C ASN A 35 -21.44 4.04 -13.35
N TYR A 36 -20.42 4.03 -12.49
CA TYR A 36 -20.54 3.55 -11.12
C TYR A 36 -21.10 4.63 -10.20
N PHE A 37 -20.56 5.84 -10.31
CA PHE A 37 -21.09 7.07 -9.73
C PHE A 37 -20.46 8.26 -10.45
N SER A 38 -21.11 9.43 -10.35
CA SER A 38 -20.59 10.66 -10.97
C SER A 38 -19.86 11.52 -9.94
N MET A 39 -18.84 12.24 -10.40
CA MET A 39 -18.14 13.29 -9.66
C MET A 39 -18.35 14.63 -10.37
N ASP A 40 -18.44 15.72 -9.62
CA ASP A 40 -18.64 17.07 -10.17
C ASP A 40 -17.45 17.52 -11.01
N PHE A 41 -16.24 17.30 -10.50
CA PHE A 41 -14.97 17.47 -11.22
C PHE A 41 -13.87 16.66 -10.53
N ILE A 42 -12.69 16.60 -11.16
CA ILE A 42 -11.49 15.96 -10.62
C ILE A 42 -10.42 17.02 -10.41
N VAL A 43 -9.78 17.00 -9.25
CA VAL A 43 -8.62 17.85 -8.94
C VAL A 43 -7.33 17.14 -9.35
N ASP A 44 -6.51 17.80 -10.14
CA ASP A 44 -5.11 17.45 -10.35
C ASP A 44 -4.21 18.40 -9.55
N GLY A 45 -3.74 17.93 -8.39
CA GLY A 45 -2.89 18.73 -7.50
C GLY A 45 -1.51 19.04 -8.08
N ARG A 46 -0.99 18.22 -9.01
CA ARG A 46 0.30 18.47 -9.68
C ARG A 46 0.15 19.36 -10.90
N GLY A 47 -1.05 19.39 -11.46
CA GLY A 47 -1.38 20.20 -12.62
C GLY A 47 -0.96 19.57 -13.96
N ASP A 48 -0.63 18.28 -13.97
CA ASP A 48 -0.12 17.57 -15.14
C ASP A 48 -1.20 17.43 -16.24
N ASN A 49 -2.48 17.35 -15.85
CA ASN A 49 -3.59 17.02 -16.76
C ASN A 49 -4.67 18.12 -16.79
N LEU A 50 -4.34 19.36 -16.45
CA LEU A 50 -5.31 20.46 -16.41
C LEU A 50 -5.92 20.75 -17.78
N ASN A 51 -7.17 21.23 -17.79
CA ASN A 51 -7.95 21.53 -19.00
C ASN A 51 -8.21 20.30 -19.90
N THR A 52 -8.10 19.11 -19.33
CA THR A 52 -8.50 17.86 -19.97
C THR A 52 -9.74 17.28 -19.28
N LYS A 53 -10.21 16.13 -19.75
CA LYS A 53 -11.33 15.40 -19.15
C LYS A 53 -10.94 13.94 -18.94
N TYR A 54 -11.45 13.33 -17.89
CA TYR A 54 -11.40 11.89 -17.68
C TYR A 54 -12.83 11.35 -17.54
N GLU A 55 -13.21 10.36 -18.35
CA GLU A 55 -14.60 9.85 -18.37
C GLU A 55 -15.64 10.99 -18.49
N GLY A 56 -15.36 11.99 -19.35
CA GLY A 56 -16.24 13.14 -19.55
C GLY A 56 -16.23 14.22 -18.44
N ILE A 57 -15.58 13.95 -17.31
CA ILE A 57 -15.51 14.84 -16.15
C ILE A 57 -14.30 15.75 -16.25
N GLU A 58 -14.50 17.03 -15.95
CA GLU A 58 -13.47 18.06 -16.06
C GLU A 58 -12.35 17.87 -15.02
N ILE A 59 -11.11 18.08 -15.44
CA ILE A 59 -9.93 18.10 -14.56
C ILE A 59 -9.52 19.55 -14.31
N CYS A 60 -9.58 19.94 -13.03
CA CYS A 60 -9.36 21.30 -12.56
C CYS A 60 -8.18 21.39 -11.58
N LYS A 61 -7.74 22.62 -11.33
CA LYS A 61 -6.79 22.93 -10.25
C LYS A 61 -7.48 22.88 -8.88
N PRO A 62 -6.72 22.68 -7.77
CA PRO A 62 -7.28 22.68 -6.42
C PRO A 62 -8.11 23.93 -6.08
N GLU A 63 -7.77 25.11 -6.60
CA GLU A 63 -8.48 26.36 -6.32
C GLU A 63 -9.96 26.35 -6.72
N ARG A 64 -10.35 25.49 -7.66
CA ARG A 64 -11.74 25.31 -8.09
C ARG A 64 -12.67 24.96 -6.92
N LEU A 65 -12.16 24.30 -5.89
CA LEU A 65 -12.90 23.96 -4.68
C LEU A 65 -13.48 25.19 -3.96
N LYS A 66 -12.84 26.36 -4.07
CA LYS A 66 -13.30 27.61 -3.43
C LYS A 66 -14.61 28.14 -4.02
N GLU A 67 -14.98 27.67 -5.21
CA GLU A 67 -16.20 28.09 -5.89
C GLU A 67 -17.44 27.30 -5.42
N LEU A 68 -17.22 26.14 -4.78
CA LEU A 68 -18.29 25.28 -4.29
C LEU A 68 -18.92 25.88 -3.02
N LYS A 69 -20.26 25.83 -2.96
CA LYS A 69 -21.05 26.30 -1.81
C LYS A 69 -21.91 25.16 -1.29
N GLY A 70 -21.43 24.43 -0.29
CA GLY A 70 -22.13 23.28 0.29
C GLY A 70 -21.18 22.33 1.01
N ARG A 71 -21.68 21.16 1.38
CA ARG A 71 -20.91 20.05 1.94
C ARG A 71 -20.18 19.34 0.81
N ILE A 72 -18.85 19.27 0.90
CA ILE A 72 -17.98 18.67 -0.12
C ILE A 72 -17.41 17.37 0.41
N LEU A 73 -17.51 16.30 -0.38
CA LEU A 73 -16.76 15.06 -0.19
C LEU A 73 -15.66 14.97 -1.24
N ILE A 74 -14.41 14.80 -0.80
CA ILE A 74 -13.27 14.55 -1.68
C ILE A 74 -12.92 13.07 -1.61
N VAL A 75 -13.02 12.40 -2.76
CA VAL A 75 -12.59 11.00 -2.96
C VAL A 75 -11.16 10.99 -3.48
N ILE A 76 -10.23 10.50 -2.66
CA ILE A 76 -8.79 10.55 -2.93
C ILE A 76 -8.37 9.28 -3.70
N TYR A 77 -7.77 9.50 -4.87
CA TYR A 77 -7.23 8.47 -5.77
C TYR A 77 -5.69 8.52 -5.84
N THR A 78 -5.04 8.82 -4.72
CA THR A 78 -3.57 8.87 -4.63
C THR A 78 -3.09 8.68 -3.19
N ILE A 79 -1.85 8.20 -3.03
CA ILE A 79 -1.23 7.94 -1.72
C ILE A 79 -0.86 9.21 -0.94
N TYR A 80 -0.92 10.39 -1.57
CA TYR A 80 -0.52 11.67 -0.98
C TYR A 80 -1.61 12.32 -0.10
N GLU A 81 -2.28 11.53 0.75
CA GLU A 81 -3.41 12.02 1.56
C GLU A 81 -3.01 13.23 2.44
N LYS A 82 -1.80 13.19 3.00
CA LYS A 82 -1.29 14.25 3.89
C LYS A 82 -1.17 15.59 3.16
N GLU A 83 -0.50 15.58 2.00
CA GLU A 83 -0.32 16.78 1.16
C GLU A 83 -1.67 17.36 0.70
N ILE A 84 -2.61 16.48 0.29
CA ILE A 84 -3.96 16.89 -0.12
C ILE A 84 -4.68 17.61 1.01
N LYS A 85 -4.60 17.08 2.23
CA LYS A 85 -5.24 17.70 3.40
C LYS A 85 -4.62 19.03 3.78
N GLU A 86 -3.30 19.16 3.65
CA GLU A 86 -2.59 20.42 3.84
C GLU A 86 -3.06 21.45 2.80
N THR A 87 -3.17 21.04 1.54
CA THR A 87 -3.68 21.89 0.44
C THR A 87 -5.12 22.34 0.70
N ILE A 88 -6.03 21.44 1.09
CA ILE A 88 -7.42 21.78 1.42
C ILE A 88 -7.48 22.81 2.56
N LYS A 89 -6.64 22.63 3.59
CA LYS A 89 -6.54 23.54 4.72
C LYS A 89 -6.03 24.92 4.29
N GLU A 90 -5.00 24.99 3.45
CA GLU A 90 -4.44 26.24 2.91
C GLU A 90 -5.43 26.99 2.02
N LEU A 91 -6.24 26.26 1.25
CA LEU A 91 -7.33 26.84 0.46
C LEU A 91 -8.49 27.36 1.32
N ASN A 92 -8.50 27.06 2.63
CA ASN A 92 -9.58 27.38 3.56
C ASN A 92 -10.94 26.84 3.09
N VAL A 93 -10.94 25.60 2.57
CA VAL A 93 -12.14 24.89 2.13
C VAL A 93 -12.53 23.87 3.19
N ASN A 94 -13.80 23.85 3.59
CA ASN A 94 -14.33 22.82 4.47
C ASN A 94 -14.79 21.61 3.62
N ALA A 95 -13.97 20.56 3.58
CA ALA A 95 -14.28 19.34 2.86
C ALA A 95 -13.97 18.10 3.72
N ASP A 96 -14.89 17.14 3.67
CA ASP A 96 -14.61 15.80 4.18
C ASP A 96 -13.81 15.01 3.15
N THR A 97 -12.97 14.10 3.61
CA THR A 97 -12.15 13.25 2.74
C THR A 97 -12.38 11.78 3.03
N ILE A 98 -12.33 10.97 1.97
CA ILE A 98 -12.30 9.50 1.97
C ILE A 98 -11.31 9.04 0.88
N ILE A 99 -10.54 7.99 1.14
CA ILE A 99 -9.75 7.34 0.08
C ILE A 99 -10.63 6.36 -0.69
N TYR A 100 -10.40 6.20 -2.00
CA TYR A 100 -11.31 5.41 -2.83
C TYR A 100 -11.42 3.93 -2.39
N ASN A 101 -10.37 3.33 -1.82
CA ASN A 101 -10.39 1.96 -1.30
C ASN A 101 -11.40 1.75 -0.16
N LEU A 102 -11.76 2.81 0.56
CA LEU A 102 -12.76 2.75 1.64
C LEU A 102 -14.18 3.02 1.14
N LEU A 103 -14.36 3.30 -0.15
CA LEU A 103 -15.67 3.58 -0.71
C LEU A 103 -16.28 2.29 -1.26
N GLU A 104 -17.35 1.83 -0.61
CA GLU A 104 -18.13 0.69 -1.08
C GLU A 104 -19.17 1.14 -2.09
N ILE A 105 -19.01 0.70 -3.33
CA ILE A 105 -19.85 1.11 -4.45
C ILE A 105 -20.68 -0.08 -4.92
N GLU A 106 -22.00 0.08 -4.95
CA GLU A 106 -22.94 -0.94 -5.38
C GLU A 106 -23.51 -0.58 -6.76
N VAL A 107 -23.39 -1.50 -7.72
CA VAL A 107 -23.90 -1.34 -9.08
C VAL A 107 -24.73 -2.57 -9.43
N VAL A 108 -25.96 -2.37 -9.91
CA VAL A 108 -26.93 -3.45 -10.20
C VAL A 108 -27.10 -4.43 -9.02
N ASN A 109 -27.27 -3.89 -7.80
CA ASN A 109 -27.40 -4.64 -6.55
C ASN A 109 -26.23 -5.59 -6.23
N ARG A 110 -25.02 -5.27 -6.73
CA ARG A 110 -23.78 -5.96 -6.39
C ARG A 110 -22.70 -4.97 -5.98
N LEU A 111 -22.02 -5.28 -4.89
CA LEU A 111 -20.82 -4.57 -4.48
C LEU A 111 -19.74 -4.79 -5.55
N LEU A 112 -19.11 -3.70 -6.01
CA LEU A 112 -17.95 -3.80 -6.88
C LEU A 112 -16.79 -4.45 -6.12
N PRO A 113 -15.97 -5.28 -6.78
CA PRO A 113 -14.79 -5.86 -6.16
C PRO A 113 -13.84 -4.73 -5.71
N ILE A 114 -13.38 -4.82 -4.47
CA ILE A 114 -12.38 -3.91 -3.91
C ILE A 114 -11.19 -4.76 -3.49
N TRP A 115 -10.07 -4.53 -4.16
CA TRP A 115 -8.76 -5.03 -3.78
C TRP A 115 -7.87 -3.84 -3.46
N ASN A 116 -6.89 -4.07 -2.60
CA ASN A 116 -6.00 -3.05 -2.08
C ASN A 116 -4.60 -3.17 -2.68
N GLY A 117 -4.16 -4.39 -3.00
CA GLY A 117 -2.87 -4.65 -3.63
C GLY A 117 -2.78 -4.06 -5.04
N LYS A 118 -1.58 -3.77 -5.52
CA LYS A 118 -1.41 -3.12 -6.83
C LYS A 118 -1.94 -3.98 -7.97
N ASN A 119 -1.74 -5.30 -7.92
CA ASN A 119 -2.18 -6.23 -8.96
C ASN A 119 -3.26 -7.20 -8.45
N ALA A 120 -4.03 -6.77 -7.43
CA ALA A 120 -4.97 -7.62 -6.69
C ALA A 120 -4.30 -8.83 -6.01
N ASP A 121 -3.02 -8.69 -5.67
CA ASP A 121 -2.22 -9.72 -4.99
C ASP A 121 -2.87 -10.14 -3.65
N ASP A 122 -3.50 -9.20 -2.95
CA ASP A 122 -4.27 -9.45 -1.72
C ASP A 122 -5.44 -10.43 -1.92
N ILE A 123 -6.07 -10.44 -3.09
CA ILE A 123 -7.14 -11.39 -3.42
C ILE A 123 -6.56 -12.79 -3.67
N ILE A 124 -5.40 -12.87 -4.35
CA ILE A 124 -4.70 -14.15 -4.59
C ILE A 124 -4.27 -14.76 -3.26
N LEU A 125 -3.72 -13.93 -2.36
CA LEU A 125 -3.36 -14.36 -1.02
C LEU A 125 -4.57 -14.80 -0.20
N LEU A 126 -5.70 -14.08 -0.26
CA LEU A 126 -6.93 -14.47 0.45
C LEU A 126 -7.47 -15.84 -0.01
N GLU A 127 -7.45 -16.09 -1.32
CA GLU A 127 -7.80 -17.40 -1.88
C GLU A 127 -6.83 -18.48 -1.39
N LEU A 128 -5.52 -18.19 -1.35
CA LEU A 128 -4.51 -19.14 -0.90
C LEU A 128 -4.66 -19.49 0.59
N ILE A 129 -4.88 -18.49 1.46
CA ILE A 129 -5.19 -18.68 2.89
C ILE A 129 -6.36 -19.66 3.06
N THR A 130 -7.42 -19.47 2.28
CA THR A 130 -8.62 -20.32 2.32
C THR A 130 -8.30 -21.74 1.87
N ARG A 131 -7.53 -21.92 0.79
CA ARG A 131 -7.14 -23.24 0.27
C ARG A 131 -6.24 -24.03 1.23
N LEU A 132 -5.36 -23.34 1.93
CA LEU A 132 -4.47 -23.93 2.93
C LEU A 132 -5.18 -24.22 4.27
N GLY A 133 -6.43 -23.80 4.43
CA GLY A 133 -7.17 -23.99 5.68
C GLY A 133 -6.58 -23.21 6.86
N LEU A 134 -6.04 -22.02 6.60
CA LEU A 134 -5.44 -21.18 7.64
C LEU A 134 -6.53 -20.41 8.39
N ASP A 135 -6.95 -20.94 9.54
CA ASP A 135 -8.03 -20.35 10.37
C ASP A 135 -7.61 -19.11 11.18
N LYS A 136 -6.30 -18.92 11.38
CA LYS A 136 -5.72 -17.78 12.09
C LYS A 136 -4.51 -17.30 11.32
N VAL A 137 -4.57 -16.06 10.84
CA VAL A 137 -3.50 -15.44 10.08
C VAL A 137 -2.93 -14.30 10.89
N ASN A 138 -1.66 -14.41 11.26
CA ASN A 138 -0.83 -13.25 11.56
C ASN A 138 0.07 -12.96 10.35
N TYR A 139 0.34 -11.69 10.07
CA TYR A 139 1.20 -11.30 8.96
C TYR A 139 2.33 -10.35 9.40
N LEU A 140 3.44 -10.41 8.68
CA LEU A 140 4.52 -9.43 8.74
C LEU A 140 4.56 -8.71 7.39
N ASP A 141 4.36 -7.39 7.40
CA ASP A 141 4.35 -6.53 6.21
C ASP A 141 5.58 -5.62 6.28
N ILE A 142 6.54 -5.82 5.36
CA ILE A 142 7.82 -5.10 5.33
C ILE A 142 7.86 -4.18 4.13
N GLY A 143 7.82 -2.86 4.37
CA GLY A 143 7.73 -1.86 3.29
C GLY A 143 6.29 -1.40 3.04
N VAL A 144 5.60 -1.03 4.11
CA VAL A 144 4.14 -0.79 4.12
C VAL A 144 3.71 0.35 3.18
N CYS A 145 4.51 1.42 3.11
CA CYS A 145 4.21 2.68 2.45
C CYS A 145 2.83 3.23 2.88
N HIS A 146 1.87 3.33 1.96
CA HIS A 146 0.52 3.72 2.33
C HIS A 146 -0.24 2.54 2.96
N PRO A 147 -0.84 2.68 4.16
CA PRO A 147 -1.45 1.56 4.92
C PRO A 147 -2.67 0.86 4.28
N ILE A 148 -3.12 1.30 3.10
CA ILE A 148 -4.38 0.85 2.47
C ILE A 148 -4.19 0.76 0.96
N MET A 149 -3.95 1.91 0.32
CA MET A 149 -3.72 1.97 -1.13
C MET A 149 -2.45 1.22 -1.50
N ARG A 150 -2.58 0.25 -2.41
CA ARG A 150 -1.48 -0.60 -2.89
C ARG A 150 -0.83 -1.44 -1.80
N ASN A 151 -1.55 -1.79 -0.75
CA ASN A 151 -1.03 -2.61 0.33
C ASN A 151 -1.67 -4.01 0.29
N ASN A 152 -0.84 -5.06 0.31
CA ASN A 152 -1.31 -6.42 0.11
C ASN A 152 -1.86 -7.08 1.39
N THR A 153 -1.60 -6.49 2.56
CA THR A 153 -2.02 -7.05 3.85
C THR A 153 -3.25 -6.35 4.44
N PHE A 154 -3.67 -5.20 3.90
CA PHE A 154 -4.80 -4.45 4.45
C PHE A 154 -6.12 -5.23 4.42
N LEU A 155 -6.32 -6.07 3.41
CA LEU A 155 -7.51 -6.94 3.35
C LEU A 155 -7.58 -7.87 4.57
N PHE A 156 -6.44 -8.36 5.07
CA PHE A 156 -6.39 -9.21 6.25
C PHE A 156 -6.75 -8.43 7.53
N TYR A 157 -6.24 -7.20 7.64
CA TYR A 157 -6.60 -6.29 8.73
C TYR A 157 -8.12 -6.06 8.80
N GLU A 158 -8.77 -5.89 7.64
CA GLU A 158 -10.23 -5.73 7.55
C GLU A 158 -10.99 -6.97 7.99
N LEU A 159 -10.47 -8.16 7.68
CA LEU A 159 -11.00 -9.45 8.13
C LEU A 159 -10.77 -9.72 9.63
N GLY A 160 -10.08 -8.82 10.32
CA GLY A 160 -9.85 -8.89 11.77
C GLY A 160 -8.57 -9.63 12.17
N TYR A 161 -7.76 -10.05 11.19
CA TYR A 161 -6.40 -10.51 11.43
C TYR A 161 -5.53 -9.35 11.94
N LYS A 162 -4.38 -9.70 12.52
CA LYS A 162 -3.42 -8.75 13.07
C LYS A 162 -2.05 -9.00 12.48
N GLY A 163 -1.26 -7.95 12.35
CA GLY A 163 0.11 -8.08 11.92
C GLY A 163 1.06 -7.08 12.53
N VAL A 164 2.31 -7.27 12.12
CA VAL A 164 3.44 -6.40 12.41
C VAL A 164 3.80 -5.72 11.10
N LEU A 165 3.88 -4.40 11.14
CA LEU A 165 4.14 -3.54 10.00
C LEU A 165 5.51 -2.90 10.19
N VAL A 166 6.36 -2.95 9.18
CA VAL A 166 7.67 -2.30 9.18
C VAL A 166 7.65 -1.16 8.16
N GLU A 167 7.81 0.07 8.65
CA GLU A 167 7.87 1.26 7.80
C GLU A 167 8.92 2.24 8.32
N PRO A 168 10.06 2.41 7.62
CA PRO A 168 11.08 3.38 8.02
C PRO A 168 10.67 4.84 7.76
N ASN A 169 9.84 5.14 6.75
CA ASN A 169 9.48 6.51 6.39
C ASN A 169 8.51 7.14 7.41
N PRO A 170 8.94 8.20 8.13
CA PRO A 170 8.10 8.86 9.13
C PRO A 170 6.85 9.54 8.57
N GLU A 171 6.80 9.82 7.26
CA GLU A 171 5.63 10.42 6.62
C GLU A 171 4.37 9.54 6.74
N PHE A 172 4.55 8.21 6.79
CA PHE A 172 3.45 7.25 6.83
C PHE A 172 3.06 6.81 8.24
N HIS A 173 3.91 6.99 9.26
CA HIS A 173 3.66 6.45 10.61
C HIS A 173 2.30 6.86 11.16
N SER A 174 1.98 8.16 11.10
CA SER A 174 0.70 8.68 11.60
C SER A 174 -0.52 8.18 10.81
N LEU A 175 -0.35 7.88 9.52
CA LEU A 175 -1.41 7.28 8.71
C LEU A 175 -1.58 5.82 9.09
N ILE A 176 -0.48 5.08 9.22
CA ILE A 176 -0.48 3.65 9.60
C ILE A 176 -1.15 3.47 10.97
N GLU A 177 -0.69 4.19 12.00
CA GLU A 177 -1.27 4.12 13.35
C GLU A 177 -2.77 4.44 13.35
N LYS A 178 -3.19 5.35 12.48
CA LYS A 178 -4.60 5.75 12.37
C LYS A 178 -5.49 4.72 11.69
N TYR A 179 -5.07 4.19 10.54
CA TYR A 179 -5.88 3.24 9.77
C TYR A 179 -5.76 1.81 10.29
N ARG A 180 -4.58 1.45 10.78
CA ARG A 180 -4.19 0.10 11.17
C ARG A 180 -3.94 -0.03 12.68
N SER A 181 -4.78 0.62 13.48
CA SER A 181 -4.67 0.69 14.95
C SER A 181 -4.59 -0.66 15.70
N LYS A 182 -4.94 -1.79 15.08
CA LYS A 182 -4.80 -3.14 15.67
C LYS A 182 -3.46 -3.80 15.36
N ASP A 183 -2.74 -3.28 14.37
CA ASP A 183 -1.42 -3.75 13.99
C ASP A 183 -0.34 -3.06 14.82
N THR A 184 0.82 -3.71 14.92
CA THR A 184 2.00 -3.16 15.58
C THR A 184 2.90 -2.53 14.53
N LEU A 185 3.19 -1.23 14.63
CA LEU A 185 4.11 -0.54 13.72
C LEU A 185 5.53 -0.49 14.30
N LEU A 186 6.49 -1.02 13.55
CA LEU A 186 7.93 -0.89 13.77
C LEU A 186 8.50 0.19 12.85
N LYS A 187 9.11 1.21 13.47
CA LYS A 187 9.66 2.41 12.79
C LYS A 187 11.14 2.23 12.45
N ILE A 188 11.44 1.13 11.77
CA ILE A 188 12.78 0.67 11.41
C ILE A 188 12.77 0.18 9.96
N GLY A 189 13.94 -0.11 9.38
CA GLY A 189 14.04 -0.96 8.20
C GLY A 189 14.36 -2.41 8.57
N VAL A 190 14.26 -3.30 7.59
CA VAL A 190 14.69 -4.71 7.72
C VAL A 190 15.75 -5.01 6.68
N SER A 191 16.78 -5.76 7.07
CA SER A 191 17.82 -6.23 6.17
C SER A 191 18.28 -7.65 6.55
N SER A 192 19.40 -8.11 5.98
CA SER A 192 20.02 -9.38 6.37
C SER A 192 20.56 -9.39 7.79
N GLU A 193 20.90 -8.22 8.34
CA GLU A 193 21.53 -8.08 9.65
C GLU A 193 21.09 -6.82 10.37
N LYS A 194 21.35 -6.77 11.68
CA LYS A 194 21.13 -5.59 12.50
C LYS A 194 22.16 -4.51 12.17
N GLY A 195 21.74 -3.26 12.10
CA GLY A 195 22.67 -2.15 11.85
C GLY A 195 21.99 -0.83 11.55
N GLU A 196 22.66 0.02 10.78
CA GLU A 196 22.11 1.28 10.27
C GLU A 196 22.57 1.50 8.83
N LEU A 197 21.64 1.75 7.91
CA LEU A 197 21.95 2.15 6.53
C LEU A 197 21.41 3.54 6.23
N TYR A 198 21.89 4.11 5.13
CA TYR A 198 21.24 5.29 4.57
C TYR A 198 19.92 4.86 3.92
N TYR A 199 18.84 5.49 4.34
CA TYR A 199 17.54 5.42 3.71
C TYR A 199 17.40 6.59 2.74
N TYR A 200 17.13 6.29 1.47
CA TYR A 200 16.98 7.24 0.39
C TYR A 200 15.50 7.55 0.20
N ASN A 201 15.06 8.72 0.67
CA ASN A 201 13.67 9.15 0.69
C ASN A 201 13.37 10.08 -0.50
N PHE A 202 12.53 9.60 -1.41
CA PHE A 202 11.95 10.31 -2.54
C PHE A 202 10.56 10.82 -2.16
N SER A 203 10.48 11.91 -1.38
CA SER A 203 9.22 12.41 -0.82
C SER A 203 8.09 12.64 -1.84
N LYS A 204 8.42 13.00 -3.09
CA LYS A 204 7.43 13.17 -4.16
C LYS A 204 6.90 11.85 -4.74
N VAL A 205 7.61 10.75 -4.56
CA VAL A 205 7.26 9.40 -5.03
C VAL A 205 7.71 8.37 -3.98
N PRO A 206 7.11 8.35 -2.77
CA PRO A 206 7.63 7.56 -1.63
C PRO A 206 7.70 6.06 -1.87
N GLY A 207 6.90 5.54 -2.81
CA GLY A 207 7.02 4.16 -3.25
C GLY A 207 8.32 3.83 -3.99
N LEU A 208 9.21 4.79 -4.22
CA LEU A 208 10.56 4.57 -4.76
C LEU A 208 11.65 4.73 -3.70
N ASN A 209 11.29 4.75 -2.41
CA ASN A 209 12.29 4.80 -1.36
C ASN A 209 13.10 3.50 -1.32
N THR A 210 14.36 3.57 -0.90
CA THR A 210 15.23 2.38 -0.88
C THR A 210 16.36 2.56 0.12
N PHE A 211 16.98 1.44 0.51
CA PHE A 211 18.24 1.42 1.26
C PHE A 211 19.46 1.20 0.36
N VAL A 212 19.26 0.99 -0.94
CA VAL A 212 20.31 0.65 -1.90
C VAL A 212 20.76 1.90 -2.65
N GLU A 213 22.02 2.30 -2.46
CA GLU A 213 22.57 3.54 -3.05
C GLU A 213 22.54 3.51 -4.58
N GLU A 214 22.86 2.36 -5.18
CA GLU A 214 22.88 2.20 -6.64
C GLU A 214 21.48 2.41 -7.25
N VAL A 215 20.44 1.91 -6.58
CA VAL A 215 19.04 2.10 -6.98
C VAL A 215 18.66 3.57 -6.84
N ALA A 216 19.03 4.22 -5.74
CA ALA A 216 18.77 5.63 -5.52
C ALA A 216 19.45 6.52 -6.57
N GLU A 217 20.71 6.24 -6.89
CA GLU A 217 21.49 6.95 -7.90
C GLU A 217 20.95 6.73 -9.32
N HIS A 218 20.46 5.54 -9.63
CA HIS A 218 19.77 5.28 -10.88
C HIS A 218 18.49 6.14 -11.00
N ARG A 219 17.66 6.17 -9.97
CA ARG A 219 16.43 6.99 -9.91
C ARG A 219 16.75 8.49 -10.02
N ARG A 220 17.85 8.95 -9.40
CA ARG A 220 18.34 10.33 -9.54
C ARG A 220 18.67 10.68 -10.98
N LYS A 221 19.32 9.78 -11.73
CA LYS A 221 19.59 9.97 -13.17
C LYS A 221 18.31 10.04 -14.01
N LEU A 222 17.22 9.42 -13.56
CA LEU A 222 15.89 9.52 -14.17
C LEU A 222 15.13 10.80 -13.78
N GLY A 223 15.72 11.67 -12.95
CA GLY A 223 15.16 12.97 -12.56
C GLY A 223 14.39 12.94 -11.23
N PHE A 224 14.48 11.87 -10.45
CA PHE A 224 13.88 11.80 -9.12
C PHE A 224 14.86 12.29 -8.06
N GLU A 225 14.52 13.38 -7.39
CA GLU A 225 15.31 13.91 -6.28
C GLU A 225 15.00 13.14 -4.98
N TYR A 226 16.04 12.93 -4.16
CA TYR A 226 15.92 12.30 -2.86
C TYR A 226 16.65 13.07 -1.76
N THR A 227 16.22 12.84 -0.53
CA THR A 227 17.00 13.12 0.68
C THR A 227 17.49 11.80 1.27
N LYS A 228 18.51 11.81 2.14
CA LYS A 228 18.92 10.59 2.83
C LYS A 228 19.19 10.82 4.30
N GLU A 229 18.83 9.83 5.11
CA GLU A 229 19.02 9.81 6.55
C GLU A 229 19.47 8.43 7.02
N ARG A 230 20.05 8.33 8.21
CA ARG A 230 20.41 7.03 8.80
C ARG A 230 19.17 6.45 9.48
N VAL A 231 18.85 5.20 9.17
CA VAL A 231 17.72 4.47 9.76
C VAL A 231 18.23 3.16 10.33
N ALA A 232 17.75 2.84 11.53
CA ALA A 232 18.03 1.57 12.19
C ALA A 232 17.42 0.41 11.43
N LEU A 233 18.16 -0.69 11.37
CA LEU A 233 17.80 -1.93 10.72
C LEU A 233 17.80 -3.07 11.72
N GLU A 234 16.86 -3.99 11.54
CA GLU A 234 16.89 -5.31 12.18
C GLU A 234 16.88 -6.44 11.16
N SER A 235 17.29 -7.63 11.61
CA SER A 235 17.10 -8.84 10.82
C SER A 235 15.65 -9.28 10.85
N ILE A 236 15.15 -9.86 9.74
CA ILE A 236 13.80 -10.43 9.69
C ILE A 236 13.56 -11.48 10.79
N ASN A 237 14.59 -12.27 11.12
CA ASN A 237 14.52 -13.28 12.16
C ASN A 237 14.32 -12.68 13.55
N THR A 238 14.99 -11.55 13.84
CA THR A 238 14.80 -10.80 15.09
C THR A 238 13.40 -10.22 15.17
N VAL A 239 12.92 -9.62 14.07
CA VAL A 239 11.56 -9.07 14.00
C VAL A 239 10.52 -10.15 14.28
N ILE A 240 10.68 -11.33 13.70
CA ILE A 240 9.78 -12.47 13.97
C ILE A 240 9.86 -12.88 15.46
N GLU A 241 11.07 -13.05 15.99
CA GLU A 241 11.29 -13.52 17.37
C GLU A 241 10.71 -12.57 18.43
N GLU A 242 10.82 -11.27 18.22
CA GLU A 242 10.42 -10.26 19.21
C GLU A 242 8.93 -9.90 19.14
N ASN A 243 8.26 -10.16 18.02
CA ASN A 243 6.91 -9.64 17.77
C ASN A 243 5.84 -10.71 17.53
N PHE A 244 6.22 -11.99 17.47
CA PHE A 244 5.28 -13.09 17.30
C PHE A 244 5.51 -14.17 18.36
N ASP A 245 4.43 -14.73 18.90
CA ASP A 245 4.51 -15.85 19.86
C ASP A 245 5.19 -17.09 19.24
N THR A 246 5.04 -17.26 17.92
CA THR A 246 5.67 -18.35 17.14
C THR A 246 6.28 -17.82 15.85
N TYR A 247 5.44 -17.48 14.86
CA TYR A 247 5.80 -16.93 13.56
C TYR A 247 4.54 -16.41 12.83
N PRO A 248 4.67 -15.45 11.89
CA PRO A 248 3.57 -15.06 11.02
C PRO A 248 3.25 -16.15 10.00
N GLN A 249 1.98 -16.31 9.64
CA GLN A 249 1.56 -17.20 8.55
C GLN A 249 1.92 -16.61 7.18
N ILE A 250 2.00 -15.28 7.09
CA ILE A 250 2.29 -14.55 5.85
C ILE A 250 3.39 -13.54 6.09
N ILE A 251 4.36 -13.49 5.17
CA ILE A 251 5.30 -12.38 5.06
C ILE A 251 5.08 -11.71 3.71
N ASP A 252 4.90 -10.39 3.71
CA ASP A 252 4.92 -9.52 2.53
C ASP A 252 6.18 -8.65 2.60
N ILE A 253 6.96 -8.60 1.51
CA ILE A 253 8.20 -7.82 1.43
C ILE A 253 8.16 -6.97 0.15
N ASP A 254 8.23 -5.65 0.33
CA ASP A 254 8.29 -4.67 -0.75
C ASP A 254 9.24 -3.53 -0.31
N VAL A 255 10.55 -3.82 -0.32
CA VAL A 255 11.59 -2.90 0.19
C VAL A 255 12.50 -2.35 -0.90
N GLU A 256 12.09 -2.51 -2.17
CA GLU A 256 12.70 -1.87 -3.34
C GLU A 256 14.23 -2.10 -3.39
N GLY A 257 14.64 -3.37 -3.36
CA GLY A 257 16.01 -3.82 -3.68
C GLY A 257 16.74 -4.63 -2.60
N LEU A 258 16.16 -4.85 -1.43
CA LEU A 258 16.75 -5.69 -0.35
C LEU A 258 16.05 -7.03 -0.14
N ASP A 259 15.01 -7.32 -0.91
CA ASP A 259 14.12 -8.48 -0.79
C ASP A 259 14.89 -9.80 -0.79
N TYR A 260 15.74 -10.01 -1.81
CA TYR A 260 16.61 -11.18 -1.90
C TYR A 260 17.56 -11.30 -0.71
N GLN A 261 18.18 -10.19 -0.29
CA GLN A 261 19.13 -10.18 0.81
C GLN A 261 18.45 -10.53 2.14
N ILE A 262 17.25 -9.99 2.40
CA ILE A 262 16.43 -10.33 3.57
C ILE A 262 16.12 -11.83 3.56
N LEU A 263 15.57 -12.33 2.45
CA LEU A 263 15.18 -13.73 2.31
C LEU A 263 16.38 -14.68 2.39
N SER A 264 17.57 -14.27 1.95
CA SER A 264 18.79 -15.09 2.04
C SER A 264 19.13 -15.48 3.47
N THR A 265 18.85 -14.58 4.43
CA THR A 265 19.09 -14.79 5.86
C THR A 265 17.89 -15.29 6.65
N PHE A 266 16.70 -15.29 6.04
CA PHE A 266 15.50 -15.79 6.69
C PHE A 266 15.65 -17.27 7.07
N ASP A 267 15.45 -17.58 8.36
CA ASP A 267 15.55 -18.94 8.91
C ASP A 267 14.23 -19.69 8.75
N ALA A 268 14.03 -20.23 7.55
CA ALA A 268 12.85 -21.04 7.20
C ALA A 268 12.73 -22.36 7.98
N THR A 269 13.79 -22.78 8.67
CA THR A 269 13.80 -23.97 9.52
C THR A 269 13.20 -23.64 10.88
N LYS A 270 13.61 -22.51 11.47
CA LYS A 270 13.08 -22.01 12.74
C LYS A 270 11.67 -21.45 12.59
N TYR A 271 11.40 -20.73 11.51
CA TYR A 271 10.11 -20.06 11.27
C TYR A 271 9.42 -20.65 10.04
N PRO A 272 8.50 -21.61 10.25
CA PRO A 272 7.88 -22.31 9.15
C PRO A 272 6.68 -21.56 8.55
N VAL A 273 6.93 -20.33 8.08
CA VAL A 273 5.94 -19.44 7.45
C VAL A 273 5.25 -20.16 6.27
N ASP A 274 3.94 -19.99 6.14
CA ASP A 274 3.14 -20.69 5.13
C ASP A 274 3.25 -20.03 3.76
N ILE A 275 3.16 -18.69 3.73
CA ILE A 275 3.14 -17.89 2.50
C ILE A 275 4.16 -16.76 2.61
N ILE A 276 5.00 -16.59 1.59
CA ILE A 276 5.93 -15.46 1.48
C ILE A 276 5.69 -14.79 0.14
N MET A 277 5.46 -13.50 0.14
CA MET A 277 5.37 -12.67 -1.05
C MET A 277 6.52 -11.66 -1.06
N CYS A 278 7.13 -11.47 -2.23
CA CYS A 278 8.15 -10.44 -2.42
C CYS A 278 8.19 -9.94 -3.87
N GLU A 279 8.83 -8.78 -4.07
CA GLU A 279 8.94 -8.16 -5.39
C GLU A 279 9.68 -9.06 -6.40
N CYS A 280 9.24 -9.05 -7.66
CA CYS A 280 9.99 -9.53 -8.81
C CYS A 280 11.18 -8.59 -9.03
N THR A 281 12.38 -9.16 -9.18
CA THR A 281 13.61 -8.37 -9.32
C THR A 281 14.35 -8.78 -10.59
N ASN A 282 15.47 -8.13 -10.89
CA ASN A 282 16.35 -8.60 -11.97
C ASN A 282 17.06 -9.93 -11.63
N GLN A 283 16.79 -10.52 -10.46
CA GLN A 283 17.43 -11.73 -9.93
C GLN A 283 16.43 -12.88 -9.71
N ASP A 284 15.33 -12.90 -10.47
CA ASP A 284 14.23 -13.87 -10.31
C ASP A 284 14.68 -15.33 -10.25
N GLU A 285 15.60 -15.77 -11.12
CA GLU A 285 16.12 -17.14 -11.11
C GLU A 285 16.80 -17.47 -9.78
N ALA A 286 17.69 -16.59 -9.31
CA ALA A 286 18.41 -16.77 -8.05
C ALA A 286 17.46 -16.73 -6.84
N LEU A 287 16.46 -15.85 -6.88
CA LEU A 287 15.42 -15.76 -5.85
C LEU A 287 14.60 -17.06 -5.77
N ILE A 288 14.15 -17.58 -6.92
CA ILE A 288 13.41 -18.84 -6.97
C ILE A 288 14.25 -20.01 -6.47
N GLU A 289 15.52 -20.11 -6.89
CA GLU A 289 16.44 -21.15 -6.41
C GLU A 289 16.66 -21.07 -4.89
N LEU A 290 16.87 -19.88 -4.35
CA LEU A 290 17.00 -19.63 -2.92
C LEU A 290 15.77 -20.11 -2.15
N MET A 291 14.58 -19.76 -2.63
CA MET A 291 13.32 -20.11 -1.98
C MET A 291 13.04 -21.63 -2.05
N LEU A 292 13.38 -22.29 -3.17
CA LEU A 292 13.33 -23.74 -3.30
C LEU A 292 14.24 -24.44 -2.29
N GLN A 293 15.48 -23.97 -2.11
CA GLN A 293 16.41 -24.49 -1.11
C GLN A 293 15.89 -24.31 0.32
N LYS A 294 15.11 -23.25 0.56
CA LYS A 294 14.45 -22.97 1.85
C LYS A 294 13.11 -23.71 2.04
N GLY A 295 12.72 -24.57 1.10
CA GLY A 295 11.52 -25.40 1.22
C GLY A 295 10.23 -24.73 0.76
N TYR A 296 10.32 -23.72 -0.11
CA TYR A 296 9.18 -23.03 -0.72
C TYR A 296 9.14 -23.26 -2.22
N LYS A 297 7.95 -23.31 -2.80
CA LYS A 297 7.75 -23.33 -4.25
C LYS A 297 6.99 -22.08 -4.70
N VAL A 298 7.21 -21.65 -5.94
CA VAL A 298 6.38 -20.62 -6.55
C VAL A 298 4.96 -21.15 -6.68
N TYR A 299 4.00 -20.46 -6.07
CA TYR A 299 2.57 -20.73 -6.22
C TYR A 299 1.98 -19.92 -7.38
N ALA A 300 2.28 -18.63 -7.40
CA ALA A 300 1.86 -17.69 -8.43
C ALA A 300 2.89 -16.56 -8.57
N HIS A 301 2.80 -15.81 -9.65
CA HIS A 301 3.43 -14.50 -9.76
C HIS A 301 2.46 -13.54 -10.46
N THR A 302 2.50 -12.28 -10.08
CA THR A 302 1.88 -11.19 -10.85
C THR A 302 2.96 -10.45 -11.62
N ILE A 303 2.65 -9.26 -12.14
CA ILE A 303 3.63 -8.46 -12.87
C ILE A 303 4.80 -8.04 -11.96
N GLU A 304 4.56 -7.91 -10.66
CA GLU A 304 5.53 -7.31 -9.73
C GLU A 304 5.85 -8.17 -8.52
N ASN A 305 5.11 -9.25 -8.25
CA ASN A 305 5.33 -10.04 -7.05
C ASN A 305 5.36 -11.52 -7.35
N TYR A 306 6.28 -12.23 -6.70
CA TYR A 306 6.20 -13.68 -6.54
C TYR A 306 5.47 -14.03 -5.25
N ILE A 307 4.59 -15.03 -5.32
CA ILE A 307 3.94 -15.65 -4.17
C ILE A 307 4.52 -17.06 -4.01
N PHE A 308 5.26 -17.27 -2.94
CA PHE A 308 5.83 -18.54 -2.54
C PHE A 308 4.96 -19.20 -1.47
N VAL A 309 4.83 -20.52 -1.57
CA VAL A 309 4.15 -21.35 -0.57
C VAL A 309 5.09 -22.42 -0.06
N ARG A 310 5.06 -22.70 1.24
CA ARG A 310 5.86 -23.77 1.83
C ARG A 310 5.43 -25.11 1.23
N ILE A 311 6.39 -25.93 0.81
CA ILE A 311 6.12 -27.16 0.02
C ILE A 311 5.22 -28.14 0.77
N ASN A 312 5.31 -28.19 2.10
CA ASN A 312 4.55 -29.10 2.94
C ASN A 312 3.19 -28.55 3.43
N SER A 313 2.80 -27.32 3.03
CA SER A 313 1.52 -26.72 3.41
C SER A 313 0.38 -27.03 2.44
N LEU A 314 0.68 -27.56 1.24
CA LEU A 314 -0.29 -27.97 0.21
C LEU A 314 -0.43 -29.50 0.13
#